data_AF-A0A4U9TTJ8-F1
#
_entry.id   AF-A0A4U9TTJ8-F1
#
_cell.length_a   1.000
_cell.length_b   1.000
_cell.length_c   1.000
_cell.angle_alpha   90.00
_cell.angle_beta   90.00
_cell.angle_gamma   90.00
#
_symmetry.space_group_name_H-M   'P 1'
#
loop_
_entity.id
_entity.type
_entity.pdbx_description
1 polymer ?
#
loop_
_entity_poly.entity_id
_entity_poly.type
_entity_poly.pdbx_seq_one_letter_code
_entity_poly.pdbx_strand_id
1 'polypeptide(L)'
;MAKNRSRRLRKKLHIEEFQELGFSVAWRFAEGTAVEDIDSTLDAFIEEVIEPNGLAFDGSGYLQWEGFDLPADDWPLHRRTP
;
A
#
# COMPACT_ATOMS: atom_id res chain seq x y z
N MET A 1 29.78 7.68 9.67
CA MET A 1 29.52 7.72 11.13
C MET A 1 28.12 7.20 11.38
N ALA A 2 27.97 6.00 11.97
CA ALA A 2 26.66 5.53 12.38
C ALA A 2 26.15 6.43 13.52
N LYS A 3 25.09 7.20 13.27
CA LYS A 3 24.42 7.98 14.32
C LYS A 3 23.66 7.01 15.19
N ASN A 4 24.16 6.74 16.39
CA ASN A 4 23.50 5.87 17.36
C ASN A 4 22.24 6.59 17.89
N ARG A 5 21.06 6.15 17.45
CA ARG A 5 19.77 6.77 17.78
C ARG A 5 19.02 5.90 18.78
N SER A 6 18.40 6.53 19.78
CA SER A 6 17.58 5.80 20.76
C SER A 6 16.37 5.14 20.08
N ARG A 7 15.87 4.04 20.66
CA ARG A 7 14.72 3.29 20.13
C ARG A 7 13.50 4.19 19.88
N ARG A 8 13.21 5.13 20.79
CA ARG A 8 12.13 6.12 20.64
C ARG A 8 12.35 7.03 19.42
N LEU A 9 13.59 7.46 19.17
CA LEU A 9 13.92 8.32 18.04
C LEU A 9 13.87 7.53 16.72
N ARG A 10 14.27 6.26 16.71
CA ARG A 10 14.14 5.38 15.54
C ARG A 10 12.68 5.15 15.16
N LYS A 11 11.82 4.91 16.16
CA LYS A 11 10.37 4.83 15.96
C LYS A 11 9.79 6.11 15.39
N LYS A 12 10.15 7.27 15.95
CA LYS A 12 9.66 8.57 15.48
C LYS A 12 10.08 8.88 14.04
N LEU A 13 11.24 8.40 13.62
CA LEU A 13 11.78 8.65 12.28
C LEU A 13 11.45 7.52 11.27
N HIS A 14 10.79 6.44 11.71
CA HIS A 14 10.48 5.26 10.90
C HIS A 14 11.73 4.67 10.21
N ILE A 15 12.76 4.38 11.01
CA ILE A 15 14.07 3.85 10.55
C ILE A 15 14.47 2.59 11.32
N GLU A 16 15.41 1.82 10.76
CA GLU A 16 15.83 0.50 11.27
C GLU A 16 14.63 -0.43 11.47
N GLU A 17 14.34 -0.88 12.69
CA GLU A 17 13.26 -1.81 13.00
C GLU A 17 11.84 -1.22 12.84
N PHE A 18 11.74 0.07 12.47
CA PHE A 18 10.48 0.80 12.25
C PHE A 18 10.33 1.28 10.80
N GLN A 19 11.10 0.73 9.85
CA GLN A 19 10.89 1.05 8.43
C GLN A 19 9.62 0.39 7.91
N GLU A 20 8.74 1.20 7.34
CA GLU A 20 7.63 0.74 6.51
C GLU A 20 8.14 0.69 5.07
N LEU A 21 8.24 -0.51 4.51
CA LEU A 21 8.63 -0.69 3.12
C LEU A 21 7.37 -0.81 2.29
N GLY A 22 7.17 0.17 1.41
CA GLY A 22 6.13 0.16 0.40
C GLY A 22 6.72 0.23 -1.01
N PHE A 23 5.88 -0.02 -1.99
CA PHE A 23 6.23 0.16 -3.40
C PHE A 23 5.08 0.82 -4.14
N SER A 24 5.43 1.54 -5.21
CA SER A 24 4.44 2.18 -6.07
C SER A 24 4.11 1.26 -7.23
N VAL A 25 2.83 1.14 -7.55
CA VAL A 25 2.36 0.42 -8.74
C VAL A 25 1.56 1.39 -9.60
N ALA A 26 1.84 1.36 -10.90
CA ALA A 26 1.10 2.15 -11.88
C ALA A 26 0.85 1.33 -13.14
N TRP A 27 -0.39 1.30 -13.60
CA TRP A 27 -0.80 0.64 -14.83
C TRP A 27 -1.90 1.41 -15.54
N ARG A 28 -2.17 1.01 -16.79
CA ARG A 28 -3.16 1.67 -17.65
C ARG A 28 -3.97 0.64 -18.43
N PHE A 29 -5.29 0.80 -18.41
CA PHE A 29 -6.21 0.03 -19.25
C PHE A 29 -6.26 0.60 -20.67
N ALA A 30 -6.55 -0.26 -21.64
CA ALA A 30 -6.74 0.17 -23.03
C ALA A 30 -7.96 1.09 -23.15
N GLU A 31 -7.93 2.00 -24.12
CA GLU A 31 -9.08 2.86 -24.38
C GLU A 31 -10.27 2.00 -24.88
N GLY A 32 -11.45 2.25 -24.33
CA GLY A 32 -12.65 1.45 -24.62
C GLY A 32 -12.78 0.16 -23.80
N THR A 33 -11.90 -0.08 -22.82
CA THR A 33 -12.10 -1.16 -21.84
C THR A 33 -13.43 -0.94 -21.12
N ALA A 34 -14.23 -2.00 -20.99
CA ALA A 34 -15.50 -1.93 -20.28
C ALA A 34 -15.26 -1.67 -18.79
N VAL A 35 -16.18 -0.97 -18.14
CA VAL A 35 -16.02 -0.64 -16.70
C VAL A 35 -16.02 -1.91 -15.87
N GLU A 36 -16.81 -2.90 -16.27
CA GLU A 36 -16.93 -4.20 -15.64
C GLU A 36 -15.61 -5.00 -15.68
N ASP A 37 -14.83 -4.84 -16.76
CA ASP A 37 -13.51 -5.46 -16.89
C ASP A 37 -12.48 -4.75 -15.99
N ILE A 38 -12.61 -3.43 -15.81
CA ILE A 38 -11.76 -2.65 -14.88
C ILE A 38 -12.05 -3.07 -13.44
N ASP A 39 -13.32 -3.11 -13.05
CA ASP A 39 -13.75 -3.47 -11.69
C ASP A 39 -13.30 -4.89 -11.34
N SER A 40 -13.56 -5.88 -12.21
CA SER A 40 -13.13 -7.27 -11.97
C SER A 40 -11.62 -7.46 -11.89
N THR A 41 -10.85 -6.66 -12.64
CA THR A 41 -9.39 -6.67 -12.55
C THR A 41 -8.89 -6.12 -11.20
N LEU A 42 -9.55 -5.09 -10.68
CA LEU A 42 -9.21 -4.50 -9.37
C LEU A 42 -9.57 -5.45 -8.23
N ASP A 43 -10.73 -6.08 -8.30
CA ASP A 43 -11.14 -7.09 -7.33
C ASP A 43 -10.12 -8.24 -7.28
N ALA A 44 -9.72 -8.77 -8.44
CA ALA A 44 -8.71 -9.82 -8.51
C ALA A 44 -7.34 -9.36 -7.97
N PHE A 45 -6.93 -8.11 -8.26
CA PHE A 45 -5.70 -7.56 -7.71
C PHE A 45 -5.74 -7.48 -6.17
N ILE A 46 -6.86 -7.05 -5.59
CA ILE A 46 -7.02 -6.96 -4.14
C ILE A 46 -7.01 -8.37 -3.51
N GLU A 47 -7.82 -9.28 -4.04
CA GLU A 47 -7.99 -10.64 -3.50
C GLU A 47 -6.72 -11.51 -3.65
N GLU A 48 -5.98 -11.36 -4.75
CA GLU A 48 -4.83 -12.22 -5.04
C GLU A 48 -3.49 -11.62 -4.59
N VAL A 49 -3.35 -10.29 -4.57
CA VAL A 49 -2.07 -9.63 -4.29
C VAL A 49 -2.09 -8.88 -2.97
N ILE A 50 -3.14 -8.10 -2.68
CA ILE A 50 -3.14 -7.20 -1.52
C ILE A 50 -3.45 -7.97 -0.23
N GLU A 51 -4.61 -8.63 -0.15
CA GLU A 51 -5.05 -9.31 1.08
C GLU A 51 -4.11 -10.45 1.51
N PRO A 52 -3.65 -11.36 0.62
CA PRO A 52 -2.83 -12.50 1.05
C PRO A 52 -1.43 -12.09 1.53
N ASN A 53 -0.93 -10.95 1.04
CA ASN A 53 0.37 -10.41 1.44
C ASN A 53 0.27 -9.41 2.60
N GLY A 54 -0.94 -9.17 3.14
CA GLY A 54 -1.16 -8.21 4.21
C GLY A 54 -0.74 -6.79 3.81
N LEU A 55 -0.96 -6.43 2.54
CA LEU A 55 -0.72 -5.10 2.03
C LEU A 55 -2.00 -4.25 2.13
N ALA A 56 -1.83 -2.94 2.06
CA ALA A 56 -2.87 -1.95 1.92
C ALA A 56 -2.53 -1.11 0.68
N PHE A 57 -3.43 -1.14 -0.29
CA PHE A 57 -3.32 -0.35 -1.52
C PHE A 57 -4.08 0.97 -1.33
N ASP A 58 -3.38 2.10 -1.43
CA ASP A 58 -4.00 3.41 -1.53
C ASP A 58 -3.74 3.98 -2.92
N GLY A 59 -4.78 4.03 -3.76
CA GLY A 59 -4.69 4.45 -5.15
C GLY A 59 -6.04 4.89 -5.68
N SER A 60 -6.02 5.77 -6.68
CA SER A 60 -7.24 6.20 -7.38
C SER A 60 -6.98 6.28 -8.87
N GLY A 61 -7.95 5.85 -9.67
CA GLY A 61 -7.81 5.81 -11.13
C GLY A 61 -9.13 5.53 -11.85
N TYR A 62 -9.12 5.71 -13.17
CA TYR A 62 -10.20 5.24 -14.06
C TYR A 62 -9.59 4.37 -15.17
N LEU A 63 -9.00 4.98 -16.20
CA LEU A 63 -8.19 4.25 -17.20
C LEU A 63 -6.71 4.17 -16.83
N GLN A 64 -6.23 5.09 -15.98
CA GLN A 64 -4.88 5.12 -15.47
C GLN A 64 -4.93 5.06 -13.95
N TRP A 65 -4.22 4.12 -13.37
CA TRP A 65 -4.18 3.87 -11.94
C TRP A 65 -2.77 4.12 -11.43
N GLU A 66 -2.69 4.86 -10.33
CA GLU A 66 -1.48 5.05 -9.55
C GLU A 66 -1.86 4.78 -8.08
N GLY A 67 -1.06 3.96 -7.41
CA GLY A 67 -1.26 3.63 -6.01
C GLY A 67 0.03 3.28 -5.29
N PHE A 68 -0.04 3.34 -3.97
CA PHE A 68 1.06 3.02 -3.07
C PHE A 68 0.64 1.89 -2.14
N ASP A 69 1.43 0.82 -2.15
CA ASP A 69 1.23 -0.36 -1.31
C ASP A 69 2.07 -0.24 -0.04
N LEU A 70 1.44 -0.44 1.12
CA LEU A 70 2.07 -0.46 2.44
C LEU A 70 1.64 -1.69 3.25
N PRO A 71 2.39 -2.13 4.27
CA PRO A 71 1.91 -3.14 5.21
C PRO A 71 0.58 -2.72 5.88
N ALA A 72 -0.41 -3.62 5.91
CA ALA A 72 -1.76 -3.36 6.41
C ALA A 72 -1.82 -3.06 7.91
N ASP A 73 -0.83 -3.53 8.68
CA ASP A 73 -0.74 -3.37 10.14
C ASP A 73 -0.72 -1.89 10.60
N ASP A 74 -0.42 -0.94 9.71
CA ASP A 74 -0.26 0.49 10.04
C ASP A 74 -1.38 1.41 9.53
N TRP A 75 -2.44 0.86 8.92
CA TRP A 75 -3.56 1.64 8.38
C TRP A 75 -4.36 2.39 9.48
N PRO A 76 -4.83 3.64 9.25
CA PRO A 76 -5.43 4.49 10.29
C PRO A 76 -6.65 3.90 11.00
N LEU A 77 -7.37 2.97 10.35
CA LEU A 77 -8.53 2.29 10.94
C LEU A 77 -8.15 1.18 11.93
N HIS A 78 -6.94 0.63 11.85
CA HIS A 78 -6.47 -0.43 12.77
C HIS A 78 -5.89 0.12 14.08
N ARG A 79 -5.72 1.46 14.21
CA ARG A 79 -5.29 2.13 15.46
C ARG A 79 -6.43 2.42 16.44
N ARG A 80 -7.54 1.69 16.39
CA ARG A 80 -8.61 1.76 17.39
C ARG A 80 -9.03 0.40 17.90
N THR A 81 -8.25 -0.13 18.84
CA THR A 81 -8.72 -0.52 20.18
C THR A 81 -7.52 -0.78 21.10
N PRO A 82 -7.63 -0.49 22.41
CA PRO A 82 -6.56 -0.72 23.39
C PRO A 82 -6.27 -2.21 23.62
#